data_AF-A0A554FV15-F1
#
_entry.id   AF-A0A554FV15-F1
#
_cell.length_a   1.000
_cell.length_b   1.000
_cell.length_c   1.000
_cell.angle_alpha   90.00
_cell.angle_beta   90.00
_cell.angle_gamma   90.00
#
_symmetry.space_group_name_H-M   'P 1'
#
loop_
_entity.id
_entity.type
_entity.pdbx_description
1 polymer ?
#
loop_
_entity_poly.entity_id
_entity_poly.type
_entity_poly.pdbx_seq_one_letter_code
_entity_poly.pdbx_strand_id
1 'polypeptide(L)'
;MGAVRSLGRWAGLCLALGLFGACTSGGGESVRASRDNVAPDGCAPATCSQAMVACGRTPDGCGGVIDCGDCEAGTCSRGRCVAPPVASEPKRGTAGPTSTCAPGCGPNESCVDDRCVCQRATCSSLGLKCGTADDGCGGVVRCGACVPACQPDEMECCGACIPKSDGRCPENVHCPTANPLPTR
;
A
#
# COMPACT_ATOMS: atom_id res chain seq x y z
N MET A 1 -49.56 0.23 68.92
CA MET A 1 -48.14 0.52 68.61
C MET A 1 -47.77 -0.13 67.28
N GLY A 2 -47.17 0.64 66.37
CA GLY A 2 -46.25 0.17 65.32
C GLY A 2 -46.81 -0.69 64.18
N ALA A 3 -47.22 -0.04 63.09
CA ALA A 3 -47.38 -0.63 61.76
C ALA A 3 -46.10 -0.45 60.94
N VAL A 4 -45.73 -1.44 60.09
CA VAL A 4 -45.53 -1.37 58.62
C VAL A 4 -44.91 -2.70 58.14
N ARG A 5 -45.64 -3.57 57.42
CA ARG A 5 -45.89 -3.66 55.96
C ARG A 5 -44.73 -4.32 55.18
N SER A 6 -44.92 -5.10 54.11
CA SER A 6 -46.04 -5.85 53.51
C SER A 6 -45.52 -6.28 52.11
N LEU A 7 -45.65 -7.56 51.77
CA LEU A 7 -45.60 -8.16 50.40
C LEU A 7 -44.22 -8.17 49.71
N GLY A 8 -43.57 -9.31 49.41
CA GLY A 8 -44.06 -10.69 49.27
C GLY A 8 -44.57 -10.94 47.85
N ARG A 9 -43.77 -11.65 47.03
CA ARG A 9 -44.18 -12.59 45.97
C ARG A 9 -42.96 -13.14 45.22
N TRP A 10 -42.27 -14.07 45.89
CA TRP A 10 -41.55 -15.14 45.20
C TRP A 10 -42.55 -16.27 44.90
N ALA A 11 -42.39 -16.89 43.74
CA ALA A 11 -42.74 -18.28 43.43
C ALA A 11 -44.12 -18.82 43.89
N GLY A 12 -45.04 -18.94 42.94
CA GLY A 12 -46.22 -19.79 43.03
C GLY A 12 -46.72 -20.02 41.61
N LEU A 13 -46.23 -21.07 40.95
CA LEU A 13 -46.89 -22.37 40.91
C LEU A 13 -48.27 -22.24 40.23
N CYS A 14 -48.30 -22.80 39.02
CA CYS A 14 -49.48 -23.22 38.29
C CYS A 14 -50.61 -23.68 39.23
N LEU A 15 -51.86 -23.32 38.91
CA LEU A 15 -52.90 -24.31 38.60
C LEU A 15 -54.23 -23.61 38.29
N ALA A 16 -54.77 -23.99 37.14
CA ALA A 16 -56.18 -24.18 36.85
C ALA A 16 -57.11 -22.96 37.01
N LEU A 17 -57.58 -22.43 35.89
CA LEU A 17 -58.96 -22.67 35.41
C LEU A 17 -59.20 -21.95 34.07
N GLY A 18 -59.36 -22.74 33.02
CA GLY A 18 -60.26 -22.46 31.89
C GLY A 18 -59.87 -21.35 30.91
N LEU A 19 -59.27 -21.73 29.79
CA LEU A 19 -59.84 -21.53 28.44
C LEU A 19 -58.93 -22.26 27.41
N PHE A 20 -59.15 -23.56 27.26
CA PHE A 20 -58.63 -24.34 26.13
C PHE A 20 -59.47 -24.02 24.90
N GLY A 21 -58.97 -23.11 24.06
CA GLY A 21 -59.43 -22.90 22.69
C GLY A 21 -58.35 -23.38 21.73
N ALA A 22 -58.36 -24.67 21.39
CA ALA A 22 -57.63 -25.19 20.25
C ALA A 22 -58.33 -24.76 18.96
N CYS A 23 -57.57 -24.22 17.99
CA CYS A 23 -57.93 -24.20 16.57
C CYS A 23 -56.66 -24.37 15.72
N THR A 24 -56.82 -25.20 14.70
CA THR A 24 -55.85 -25.86 13.84
C THR A 24 -55.56 -25.04 12.58
N SER A 25 -54.49 -25.46 11.87
CA SER A 25 -54.30 -25.42 10.41
C SER A 25 -54.08 -24.08 9.70
N GLY A 26 -52.83 -23.91 9.28
CA GLY A 26 -52.42 -23.13 8.11
C GLY A 26 -50.94 -23.43 7.89
N GLY A 27 -50.62 -24.58 7.30
CA GLY A 27 -50.27 -24.59 5.89
C GLY A 27 -48.75 -24.63 5.80
N GLY A 28 -48.20 -25.79 5.46
CA GLY A 28 -46.79 -25.86 5.12
C GLY A 28 -46.54 -24.93 3.94
N GLU A 29 -45.56 -24.05 4.09
CA GLU A 29 -44.76 -23.73 2.93
C GLU A 29 -43.33 -24.02 3.31
N SER A 30 -42.80 -25.01 2.60
CA SER A 30 -41.40 -25.34 2.54
C SER A 30 -40.65 -24.03 2.31
N VAL A 31 -40.13 -23.41 3.37
CA VAL A 31 -39.00 -22.53 3.22
C VAL A 31 -37.87 -23.48 2.89
N ARG A 32 -37.80 -23.77 1.58
CA ARG A 32 -36.59 -24.18 0.89
C ARG A 32 -35.48 -23.44 1.63
N ALA A 33 -34.48 -24.17 2.09
CA ALA A 33 -33.21 -23.58 2.45
C ALA A 33 -32.71 -22.88 1.17
N SER A 34 -33.24 -21.69 0.93
CA SER A 34 -32.90 -20.80 -0.15
C SER A 34 -31.49 -20.44 0.21
N ARG A 35 -30.56 -20.90 -0.61
CA ARG A 35 -29.15 -20.53 -0.58
C ARG A 35 -28.97 -19.05 -0.97
N ASP A 36 -30.02 -18.27 -0.83
CA ASP A 36 -30.09 -16.87 -1.11
C ASP A 36 -29.84 -16.20 0.23
N ASN A 37 -28.75 -15.44 0.30
CA ASN A 37 -28.35 -14.62 1.43
C ASN A 37 -29.42 -13.54 1.72
N VAL A 38 -30.62 -13.96 2.11
CA VAL A 38 -31.67 -13.09 2.60
C VAL A 38 -31.34 -12.85 4.06
N ALA A 39 -30.74 -11.69 4.32
CA ALA A 39 -30.53 -11.21 5.67
C ALA A 39 -31.87 -11.21 6.43
N PRO A 40 -31.91 -11.66 7.70
CA PRO A 40 -33.11 -11.57 8.51
C PRO A 40 -33.56 -10.10 8.57
N ASP A 41 -34.87 -9.88 8.43
CA ASP A 41 -35.55 -8.60 8.22
C ASP A 41 -34.94 -7.45 9.06
N GLY A 42 -34.12 -6.63 8.41
CA GLY A 42 -33.53 -5.41 8.98
C GLY A 42 -32.01 -5.41 9.19
N CYS A 43 -31.30 -6.51 8.93
CA CYS A 43 -29.84 -6.52 9.00
C CYS A 43 -29.21 -6.22 7.63
N ALA A 44 -28.52 -5.08 7.50
CA ALA A 44 -27.78 -4.76 6.28
C ALA A 44 -26.37 -5.38 6.38
N PRO A 45 -25.98 -6.29 5.46
CA PRO A 45 -24.68 -6.94 5.52
C PRO A 45 -23.56 -5.90 5.33
N ALA A 46 -22.50 -6.01 6.14
CA ALA A 46 -21.33 -5.15 5.99
C ALA A 46 -20.65 -5.38 4.63
N THR A 47 -20.14 -4.32 4.01
CA THR A 47 -19.27 -4.44 2.81
C THR A 47 -17.82 -4.69 3.21
N CYS A 48 -17.00 -5.18 2.28
CA CYS A 48 -15.57 -5.36 2.50
C CYS A 48 -14.86 -4.08 2.98
N SER A 49 -15.26 -2.93 2.42
CA SER A 49 -14.77 -1.62 2.84
C SER A 49 -15.21 -1.25 4.26
N GLN A 50 -16.44 -1.59 4.66
CA GLN A 50 -16.95 -1.37 6.01
C GLN A 50 -16.28 -2.29 7.04
N ALA A 51 -15.94 -3.51 6.65
CA ALA A 51 -15.19 -4.47 7.47
C ALA A 51 -13.67 -4.19 7.52
N MET A 52 -13.18 -3.20 6.76
CA MET A 52 -11.75 -2.90 6.58
C MET A 52 -10.92 -4.12 6.11
N VAL A 53 -11.54 -4.98 5.31
CA VAL A 53 -10.93 -6.20 4.74
C VAL A 53 -10.74 -6.01 3.24
N ALA A 54 -9.54 -6.28 2.75
CA ALA A 54 -9.17 -6.15 1.34
C ALA A 54 -9.22 -7.47 0.55
N CYS A 55 -9.24 -8.61 1.24
CA CYS A 55 -9.25 -9.94 0.63
C CYS A 55 -9.84 -10.98 1.58
N GLY A 56 -10.26 -12.12 1.04
CA GLY A 56 -10.73 -13.27 1.80
C GLY A 56 -12.18 -13.18 2.25
N ARG A 57 -12.61 -14.22 2.98
CA ARG A 57 -13.98 -14.35 3.49
C ARG A 57 -14.08 -13.87 4.93
N THR A 58 -15.03 -13.00 5.21
CA THR A 58 -15.30 -12.48 6.55
C THR A 58 -16.80 -12.46 6.83
N PRO A 59 -17.25 -12.66 8.08
CA PRO A 59 -18.67 -12.53 8.42
C PRO A 59 -19.18 -11.12 8.13
N ASP A 60 -20.40 -11.02 7.60
CA ASP A 60 -21.06 -9.74 7.29
C ASP A 60 -21.79 -9.10 8.49
N GLY A 61 -21.79 -9.78 9.64
CA GLY A 61 -22.44 -9.32 10.87
C GLY A 61 -23.93 -9.68 10.98
N CYS A 62 -24.55 -10.18 9.91
CA CYS A 62 -25.96 -10.58 9.83
C CYS A 62 -26.15 -12.10 9.74
N GLY A 63 -25.10 -12.88 10.01
CA GLY A 63 -25.11 -14.34 9.96
C GLY A 63 -24.72 -14.93 8.61
N GLY A 64 -24.40 -14.11 7.60
CA GLY A 64 -23.79 -14.53 6.36
C GLY A 64 -22.28 -14.27 6.31
N VAL A 65 -21.69 -14.51 5.13
CA VAL A 65 -20.26 -14.33 4.84
C VAL A 65 -20.13 -13.50 3.56
N ILE A 66 -19.30 -12.46 3.61
CA ILE A 66 -18.88 -11.70 2.43
C ILE A 66 -17.53 -12.21 1.91
N ASP A 67 -17.41 -12.27 0.59
CA ASP A 67 -16.19 -12.66 -0.12
C ASP A 67 -15.55 -11.42 -0.76
N CYS A 68 -14.40 -11.00 -0.24
CA CYS A 68 -13.69 -9.80 -0.67
C CYS A 68 -12.66 -10.07 -1.77
N GLY A 69 -12.74 -11.25 -2.40
CA GLY A 69 -11.83 -11.68 -3.45
C GLY A 69 -10.44 -12.07 -2.94
N ASP A 70 -9.60 -12.49 -3.87
CA ASP A 70 -8.21 -12.87 -3.64
C ASP A 70 -7.25 -11.73 -3.94
N CYS A 71 -6.01 -11.86 -3.46
CA CYS A 71 -4.95 -10.90 -3.73
C CYS A 71 -4.36 -11.12 -5.13
N GLU A 72 -4.19 -10.04 -5.89
CA GLU A 72 -3.49 -10.07 -7.19
C GLU A 72 -2.04 -10.59 -7.04
N ALA A 73 -1.40 -10.26 -5.91
CA ALA A 73 -0.10 -10.79 -5.53
C ALA A 73 -0.05 -11.15 -4.04
N GLY A 74 0.54 -12.29 -3.72
CA GLY A 74 0.76 -12.75 -2.34
C GLY A 74 -0.38 -13.56 -1.76
N THR A 75 -0.53 -13.52 -0.44
CA THR A 75 -1.49 -14.34 0.30
C THR A 75 -2.34 -13.46 1.20
N CYS A 76 -3.63 -13.79 1.28
CA CYS A 76 -4.53 -13.10 2.19
C CYS A 76 -4.29 -13.54 3.63
N SER A 77 -3.82 -12.62 4.48
CA SER A 77 -3.60 -12.89 5.90
C SER A 77 -4.33 -11.84 6.74
N ARG A 78 -5.25 -12.29 7.58
CA ARG A 78 -6.10 -11.45 8.44
C ARG A 78 -6.81 -10.32 7.69
N GLY A 79 -7.32 -10.61 6.49
CA GLY A 79 -8.07 -9.66 5.67
C GLY A 79 -7.20 -8.62 4.93
N ARG A 80 -5.88 -8.80 4.90
CA ARG A 80 -4.96 -7.95 4.13
C ARG A 80 -4.10 -8.79 3.20
N CYS A 81 -3.85 -8.26 2.01
CA CYS A 81 -2.88 -8.84 1.09
C CYS A 81 -1.47 -8.62 1.62
N VAL A 82 -0.84 -9.73 2.01
CA VAL A 82 0.57 -9.75 2.37
C VAL A 82 1.29 -10.27 1.14
N ALA A 83 2.16 -9.43 0.56
CA ALA A 83 3.05 -9.87 -0.50
C ALA A 83 3.80 -11.13 -0.01
N PRO A 84 4.06 -12.11 -0.89
CA PRO A 84 4.91 -13.22 -0.49
C PRO A 84 6.24 -12.61 -0.02
N PRO A 85 6.99 -13.27 0.89
CA PRO A 85 8.38 -12.88 1.06
C PRO A 85 9.01 -13.05 -0.32
N VAL A 86 9.14 -11.95 -1.05
CA VAL A 86 10.04 -11.91 -2.18
C VAL A 86 11.34 -12.37 -1.55
N ALA A 87 11.86 -13.51 -1.99
CA ALA A 87 13.26 -13.75 -1.80
C ALA A 87 13.88 -12.45 -2.31
N SER A 88 14.42 -11.64 -1.40
CA SER A 88 15.30 -10.56 -1.78
C SER A 88 16.32 -11.27 -2.63
N GLU A 89 16.12 -11.27 -3.94
CA GLU A 89 17.12 -11.74 -4.86
C GLU A 89 18.34 -10.94 -4.42
N PRO A 90 19.43 -11.58 -3.97
CA PRO A 90 20.66 -10.87 -3.94
C PRO A 90 20.84 -10.51 -5.42
N LYS A 91 20.65 -9.23 -5.77
CA LYS A 91 21.02 -8.74 -7.08
C LYS A 91 22.40 -9.33 -7.31
N ARG A 92 22.49 -10.22 -8.29
CA ARG A 92 23.70 -10.93 -8.67
C ARG A 92 24.66 -9.88 -9.24
N GLY A 93 25.26 -9.10 -8.35
CA GLY A 93 26.64 -8.71 -8.48
C GLY A 93 27.44 -9.95 -8.10
N THR A 94 28.16 -10.51 -9.05
CA THR A 94 29.05 -11.64 -8.81
C THR A 94 30.19 -11.18 -7.90
N ALA A 95 29.97 -11.18 -6.58
CA ALA A 95 31.00 -11.14 -5.53
C ALA A 95 30.35 -11.42 -4.15
N GLY A 96 30.07 -12.70 -3.88
CA GLY A 96 29.93 -13.20 -2.50
C GLY A 96 31.31 -13.32 -1.82
N PRO A 97 31.37 -13.56 -0.51
CA PRO A 97 32.38 -13.02 0.40
C PRO A 97 33.75 -13.71 0.32
N THR A 98 34.78 -12.95 -0.07
CA THR A 98 36.13 -12.92 0.53
C THR A 98 36.89 -11.72 -0.03
N SER A 99 36.71 -10.54 0.57
CA SER A 99 37.56 -9.38 0.32
C SER A 99 38.58 -9.24 1.46
N THR A 100 39.84 -9.05 1.08
CA THR A 100 40.98 -8.64 1.90
C THR A 100 41.81 -7.81 0.92
N CYS A 101 41.28 -6.64 0.57
CA CYS A 101 41.42 -6.06 -0.77
C CYS A 101 42.88 -5.81 -1.18
N ALA A 102 43.43 -6.68 -2.04
CA ALA A 102 44.36 -6.34 -3.13
C ALA A 102 44.34 -7.49 -4.16
N PRO A 103 44.03 -7.28 -5.46
CA PRO A 103 43.48 -6.10 -6.14
C PRO A 103 41.94 -6.07 -6.17
N GLY A 104 41.28 -6.89 -5.33
CA GLY A 104 39.91 -7.33 -5.54
C GLY A 104 38.80 -6.40 -5.07
N CYS A 105 38.59 -5.29 -5.78
CA CYS A 105 37.29 -4.62 -5.92
C CYS A 105 37.04 -4.26 -7.40
N GLY A 106 35.78 -4.24 -7.82
CA GLY A 106 35.34 -3.88 -9.17
C GLY A 106 35.34 -2.36 -9.43
N PRO A 107 35.02 -1.94 -10.67
CA PRO A 107 34.91 -0.53 -11.00
C PRO A 107 33.78 0.12 -10.18
N ASN A 108 34.02 1.32 -9.64
CA ASN A 108 33.12 2.08 -8.76
C ASN A 108 32.91 1.46 -7.36
N GLU A 109 33.88 0.68 -6.86
CA GLU A 109 33.86 0.16 -5.50
C GLU A 109 35.08 0.64 -4.71
N SER A 110 34.86 1.03 -3.46
CA SER A 110 35.90 1.41 -2.50
C SER A 110 36.05 0.34 -1.43
N CYS A 111 37.28 -0.05 -1.10
CA CYS A 111 37.51 -0.97 0.02
C CYS A 111 37.41 -0.22 1.36
N VAL A 112 36.45 -0.62 2.18
CA VAL A 112 36.24 -0.11 3.55
C VAL A 112 36.09 -1.33 4.47
N ASP A 113 36.92 -1.41 5.52
CA ASP A 113 36.92 -2.52 6.49
C ASP A 113 36.99 -3.91 5.83
N ASP A 114 37.96 -4.10 4.93
CA ASP A 114 38.15 -5.34 4.15
C ASP A 114 36.91 -5.74 3.33
N ARG A 115 36.07 -4.78 2.95
CA ARG A 115 34.86 -5.00 2.15
C ARG A 115 34.78 -4.02 1.00
N CYS A 116 34.46 -4.53 -0.19
CA CYS A 116 34.13 -3.67 -1.32
C CYS A 116 32.76 -3.04 -1.08
N VAL A 117 32.74 -1.74 -0.91
CA VAL A 117 31.54 -0.92 -0.80
C VAL A 117 31.36 -0.19 -2.12
N CYS A 118 30.23 -0.45 -2.78
CA CYS A 118 29.91 0.22 -4.03
C CYS A 118 29.62 1.71 -3.80
N GLN A 119 30.33 2.56 -4.55
CA GLN A 119 30.12 3.99 -4.56
C GLN A 119 29.14 4.34 -5.67
N ARG A 120 27.93 4.74 -5.25
CA ARG A 120 26.87 5.10 -6.19
C ARG A 120 27.28 6.33 -7.00
N ALA A 121 27.14 6.22 -8.31
CA ALA A 121 27.32 7.36 -9.19
C ALA A 121 26.20 8.40 -8.96
N THR A 122 26.60 9.67 -8.93
CA THR A 122 25.71 10.83 -8.88
C THR A 122 25.49 11.38 -10.29
N CYS A 123 24.45 12.20 -10.47
CA CYS A 123 24.20 12.90 -11.74
C CYS A 123 25.43 13.70 -12.20
N SER A 124 26.08 14.39 -11.27
CA SER A 124 27.28 15.16 -11.53
C SER A 124 28.47 14.29 -11.94
N SER A 125 28.68 13.14 -11.28
CA SER A 125 29.79 12.23 -11.64
C SER A 125 29.55 11.50 -12.97
N LEU A 126 28.29 11.35 -13.39
CA LEU A 126 27.93 10.80 -14.71
C LEU A 126 27.88 11.85 -15.82
N GLY A 127 28.04 13.14 -15.49
CA GLY A 127 27.86 14.24 -16.45
C GLY A 127 26.42 14.39 -16.95
N LEU A 128 25.45 13.84 -16.24
CA LEU A 128 24.04 13.87 -16.60
C LEU A 128 23.35 15.08 -15.96
N LYS A 129 22.71 15.90 -16.79
CA LYS A 129 21.92 17.06 -16.36
C LYS A 129 20.48 16.72 -16.01
N CYS A 130 19.92 15.71 -16.67
CA CYS A 130 18.53 15.30 -16.53
C CYS A 130 18.39 13.82 -16.89
N GLY A 131 17.25 13.23 -16.55
CA GLY A 131 16.92 11.85 -16.88
C GLY A 131 17.24 10.87 -15.77
N THR A 132 17.32 9.59 -16.13
CA THR A 132 17.63 8.50 -15.21
C THR A 132 18.78 7.67 -15.76
N ALA A 133 19.71 7.26 -14.90
CA ALA A 133 20.80 6.36 -15.27
C ALA A 133 21.05 5.35 -14.16
N ASP A 134 21.78 4.29 -14.46
CA ASP A 134 22.27 3.36 -13.45
C ASP A 134 23.33 4.05 -12.58
N ASP A 135 23.33 3.73 -11.28
CA ASP A 135 24.31 4.24 -10.34
C ASP A 135 25.58 3.36 -10.25
N GLY A 136 25.71 2.36 -11.13
CA GLY A 136 26.77 1.35 -11.07
C GLY A 136 26.65 0.32 -9.93
N CYS A 137 25.73 0.52 -8.98
CA CYS A 137 25.55 -0.30 -7.78
C CYS A 137 24.24 -1.09 -7.78
N GLY A 138 23.58 -1.18 -8.93
CA GLY A 138 22.29 -1.84 -9.10
C GLY A 138 21.08 -0.99 -8.72
N GLY A 139 21.29 0.27 -8.35
CA GLY A 139 20.27 1.30 -8.21
C GLY A 139 20.15 2.17 -9.46
N VAL A 140 19.26 3.17 -9.39
CA VAL A 140 19.08 4.18 -10.43
C VAL A 140 19.20 5.57 -9.81
N VAL A 141 20.00 6.43 -10.45
CA VAL A 141 20.07 7.85 -10.11
C VAL A 141 19.06 8.62 -10.96
N ARG A 142 18.32 9.54 -10.33
CA ARG A 142 17.31 10.37 -11.00
C ARG A 142 17.76 11.82 -10.97
N CYS A 143 18.11 12.35 -12.14
CA CYS A 143 18.67 13.69 -12.33
C CYS A 143 17.61 14.75 -12.63
N GLY A 144 16.34 14.46 -12.31
CA GLY A 144 15.20 15.28 -12.70
C GLY A 144 14.65 14.93 -14.07
N ALA A 145 13.51 15.51 -14.42
CA ALA A 145 12.92 15.34 -15.75
C ALA A 145 13.77 16.11 -16.78
N CYS A 146 14.01 15.51 -17.94
CA CYS A 146 14.53 16.26 -19.06
C CYS A 146 13.40 17.14 -19.60
N VAL A 147 13.64 18.45 -19.61
CA VAL A 147 12.81 19.33 -20.41
C VAL A 147 13.07 19.04 -21.89
N PRO A 148 12.04 19.11 -22.74
CA PRO A 148 12.26 19.10 -24.18
C PRO A 148 13.22 20.22 -24.56
N ALA A 149 13.92 20.05 -25.69
CA ALA A 149 14.77 21.10 -26.23
C ALA A 149 13.96 22.41 -26.29
N CYS A 150 14.50 23.46 -25.67
CA CYS A 150 13.85 24.76 -25.65
C CYS A 150 13.62 25.26 -27.07
N GLN A 151 12.59 26.10 -27.25
CA GLN A 151 12.29 26.70 -28.54
C GLN A 151 13.52 27.45 -29.09
N PRO A 152 13.62 27.68 -30.41
CA PRO A 152 14.74 28.42 -31.00
C PRO A 152 14.89 29.85 -30.46
N ASP A 153 13.86 30.44 -29.87
CA ASP A 153 13.85 31.74 -29.19
C ASP A 153 14.15 31.68 -27.68
N GLU A 154 14.38 30.48 -27.14
CA GLU A 154 14.67 30.24 -25.72
C GLU A 154 16.10 29.71 -25.53
N MET A 155 16.68 29.96 -24.35
CA MET A 155 17.94 29.39 -23.89
C MET A 155 17.71 28.38 -22.76
N GLU A 156 18.50 27.30 -22.75
CA GLU A 156 18.44 26.29 -21.69
C GLU A 156 19.30 26.73 -20.49
N CYS A 157 18.62 27.00 -19.38
CA CYS A 157 19.20 27.32 -18.09
C CYS A 157 18.99 26.15 -17.12
N CYS A 158 19.93 25.19 -17.12
CA CYS A 158 19.97 24.07 -16.16
C CYS A 158 18.64 23.30 -16.03
N GLY A 159 18.00 23.02 -17.17
CA GLY A 159 16.73 22.32 -17.22
C GLY A 159 15.49 23.22 -17.17
N ALA A 160 15.63 24.54 -17.26
CA ALA A 160 14.54 25.48 -17.49
C ALA A 160 14.73 26.22 -18.83
N CYS A 161 13.65 26.46 -19.55
CA CYS A 161 13.66 27.27 -20.77
C CYS A 161 13.35 28.72 -20.41
N ILE A 162 14.27 29.63 -20.78
CA ILE A 162 14.16 31.06 -20.50
C ILE A 162 14.22 31.82 -21.83
N PRO A 163 13.41 32.87 -22.05
CA PRO A 163 13.46 33.67 -23.26
C PRO A 163 14.86 34.23 -23.52
N LYS A 164 15.33 34.20 -24.78
CA LYS A 164 16.63 34.80 -25.13
C LYS A 164 16.70 36.30 -24.87
N SER A 165 15.55 36.98 -24.79
CA SER A 165 15.44 38.39 -24.43
C SER A 165 16.03 38.73 -23.06
N ASP A 166 16.04 37.79 -22.11
CA ASP A 166 16.62 38.00 -20.78
C ASP A 166 18.16 38.03 -20.79
N GLY A 167 18.79 37.50 -21.84
CA GLY A 167 20.24 37.56 -22.06
C GLY A 167 21.11 36.80 -21.06
N ARG A 168 20.53 36.29 -19.95
CA ARG A 168 21.21 35.48 -18.92
C ARG A 168 20.21 34.61 -18.17
N CYS A 169 20.70 33.53 -17.56
CA CYS A 169 19.91 32.76 -16.62
C CYS A 169 19.57 33.60 -15.38
N PRO A 170 18.32 33.58 -14.90
CA PRO A 170 17.94 34.34 -13.74
C PRO A 170 18.57 33.74 -12.48
N GLU A 171 18.87 34.59 -11.49
CA GLU A 171 19.64 34.23 -10.29
C GLU A 171 18.96 33.19 -9.37
N ASN A 172 17.64 33.01 -9.53
CA ASN A 172 16.86 31.97 -8.84
C ASN A 172 17.05 30.56 -9.45
N VAL A 173 17.68 30.45 -10.63
CA VAL A 173 18.05 29.17 -11.23
C VAL A 173 19.43 28.79 -10.73
N HIS A 174 19.46 28.01 -9.64
CA HIS A 174 20.70 27.49 -9.07
C HIS A 174 21.30 26.41 -9.97
N CYS A 175 22.13 26.83 -10.91
CA CYS A 175 23.02 25.93 -11.63
C CYS A 175 24.16 25.50 -10.70
N PRO A 176 24.44 24.19 -10.55
CA PRO A 176 25.66 23.76 -9.88
C PRO A 176 26.86 24.27 -10.70
N THR A 177 27.53 25.29 -10.16
CA THR A 177 28.79 25.93 -10.58
C THR A 177 29.24 25.70 -12.04
N ALA A 178 28.93 26.70 -12.87
CA ALA A 178 29.68 27.18 -14.03
C ALA A 178 30.33 26.13 -14.96
N ASN A 179 29.65 25.84 -16.07
CA ASN A 179 30.34 25.89 -17.35
C ASN A 179 29.69 27.03 -18.15
N PRO A 180 30.42 28.13 -18.47
CA PRO A 180 29.88 29.17 -19.32
C PRO A 180 29.38 28.54 -20.62
N LEU A 181 28.26 29.04 -21.11
CA LEU A 181 27.73 28.68 -22.43
C LEU A 181 28.89 28.64 -23.44
N PRO A 182 28.96 27.63 -24.33
CA PRO A 182 29.94 27.65 -25.40
C PRO A 182 29.71 28.92 -26.20
N THR A 183 30.66 29.86 -26.10
CA THR A 183 30.75 31.01 -26.98
C THR A 183 30.94 30.47 -28.39
N ARG A 184 29.92 30.61 -29.23
CA ARG A 184 30.06 30.59 -30.67
C ARG A 184 29.52 31.89 -31.24
#